data_AF-C0PNK4-F1
#
_entry.id   AF-C0PNK4-F1
#
_cell.length_a   1.000
_cell.length_b   1.000
_cell.length_c   1.000
_cell.angle_alpha   90.00
_cell.angle_beta   90.00
_cell.angle_gamma   90.00
#
_symmetry.space_group_name_H-M   'P 1'
#
loop_
_entity.id
_entity.type
_entity.pdbx_description
1 polymer ?
#
loop_
_entity_poly.entity_id
_entity_poly.type
_entity_poly.pdbx_seq_one_letter_code
_entity_poly.pdbx_strand_id
1 'polypeptide(L)' 'MTTRGCLEEDFESIADFLIRSTQIASNVLKEHGKVQKEFLRGLMNNKDVMELRNQVEAFASQFAMPGFDV' A
#
# COMPACT_ATOMS: atom_id res chain seq x y z
N MET A 1 -0.55 14.13 0.49
CA MET A 1 -1.61 13.84 -0.51
C MET A 1 -2.44 15.09 -0.79
N THR A 2 -3.01 15.77 0.21
CA THR A 2 -3.76 17.02 -0.01
C THR A 2 -2.95 18.14 -0.68
N THR A 3 -1.69 18.35 -0.28
CA THR A 3 -0.78 19.30 -0.95
C THR A 3 -0.44 18.92 -2.39
N ARG A 4 -0.61 17.65 -2.75
CA ARG A 4 -0.41 17.14 -4.12
C ARG A 4 -1.70 17.17 -4.95
N GLY A 5 -2.79 17.72 -4.41
CA GLY A 5 -4.07 17.88 -5.12
C GLY A 5 -5.08 16.75 -4.91
N CYS A 6 -4.86 15.80 -3.99
CA CYS A 6 -5.84 14.75 -3.71
C CYS A 6 -7.13 15.34 -3.09
N LEU A 7 -8.26 14.99 -3.68
CA LEU A 7 -9.63 15.32 -3.25
C LEU A 7 -10.27 14.17 -2.46
N GLU A 8 -11.50 14.36 -2.00
CA GLU A 8 -12.22 13.37 -1.18
C GLU A 8 -12.31 12.00 -1.86
N GLU A 9 -12.60 11.94 -3.16
CA GLU A 9 -12.66 10.69 -3.95
C GLU A 9 -11.30 9.95 -4.01
N ASP A 10 -10.20 10.70 -4.06
CA ASP A 10 -8.84 10.13 -4.00
C ASP A 10 -8.55 9.53 -2.62
N PHE A 11 -9.08 10.13 -1.57
CA PHE A 11 -8.97 9.60 -0.21
C PHE A 11 -9.81 8.35 0.01
N GLU A 12 -10.94 8.20 -0.67
CA GLU A 12 -11.69 6.92 -0.70
C GLU A 12 -10.85 5.81 -1.35
N SER A 13 -10.17 6.11 -2.45
CA SER A 13 -9.23 5.16 -3.08
C SER A 13 -8.07 4.79 -2.15
N ILE A 14 -7.52 5.77 -1.41
CA ILE A 14 -6.49 5.53 -0.39
C ILE A 14 -7.02 4.63 0.73
N ALA A 15 -8.28 4.81 1.15
CA ALA A 15 -8.91 3.95 2.14
C ALA A 15 -9.01 2.49 1.66
N ASP A 16 -9.36 2.25 0.40
CA ASP A 16 -9.39 0.89 -0.17
C ASP A 16 -8.00 0.24 -0.14
N PHE A 17 -6.94 1.00 -0.50
CA PHE A 17 -5.56 0.51 -0.39
C PHE A 17 -5.18 0.14 1.05
N LEU A 18 -5.62 0.90 2.05
CA LEU A 18 -5.37 0.58 3.46
C LEU A 18 -6.11 -0.69 3.91
N ILE A 19 -7.35 -0.88 3.44
CA ILE A 19 -8.14 -2.08 3.71
C ILE A 19 -7.44 -3.31 3.11
N ARG A 20 -7.05 -3.25 1.83
CA ARG A 20 -6.27 -4.32 1.17
C ARG A 20 -4.97 -4.62 1.89
N SER A 21 -4.21 -3.59 2.27
CA SER A 21 -2.96 -3.75 3.03
C SER A 21 -3.18 -4.54 4.33
N THR A 22 -4.25 -4.19 5.05
CA THR A 22 -4.59 -4.81 6.34
C THR A 22 -5.04 -6.26 6.14
N GLN A 23 -5.79 -6.55 5.07
CA GLN A 23 -6.19 -7.92 4.72
C GLN A 23 -4.97 -8.80 4.41
N ILE A 24 -4.03 -8.30 3.60
CA ILE A 24 -2.79 -9.02 3.27
C ILE A 24 -1.98 -9.27 4.56
N ALA A 25 -1.80 -8.25 5.39
CA ALA A 25 -1.12 -8.40 6.68
C ALA A 25 -1.82 -9.42 7.59
N SER A 26 -3.16 -9.44 7.63
CA SER A 26 -3.92 -10.42 8.40
C SER A 26 -3.72 -11.85 7.88
N ASN A 27 -3.69 -12.06 6.56
CA ASN A 27 -3.43 -13.37 5.97
C ASN A 27 -2.01 -13.85 6.28
N VAL A 28 -1.00 -13.00 6.10
CA VAL A 28 0.39 -13.36 6.41
C VAL A 28 0.56 -13.66 7.91
N LEU A 29 -0.12 -12.92 8.79
CA LEU A 29 -0.13 -13.17 10.23
C LEU A 29 -0.79 -14.52 10.58
N LYS A 30 -1.83 -14.94 9.84
CA LYS A 30 -2.46 -16.24 10.01
C LYS A 30 -1.58 -17.38 9.53
N GLU A 31 -0.85 -17.21 8.43
CA GLU A 31 0.03 -18.25 7.86
C GLU A 31 1.35 -18.41 8.63
N HIS A 32 1.99 -17.31 9.02
CA HIS A 32 3.34 -17.31 9.60
C HIS A 32 3.36 -17.07 11.12
N GLY A 33 2.20 -16.79 11.72
CA GLY A 33 2.06 -16.57 13.16
C GLY A 33 2.57 -15.21 13.63
N LYS A 34 2.50 -14.98 14.95
CA LYS A 34 2.79 -13.69 15.60
C LYS A 34 4.29 -13.38 15.76
N VAL A 35 5.17 -14.30 15.37
CA VAL A 35 6.61 -14.09 15.49
C VAL A 35 7.06 -13.14 14.39
N GLN A 36 7.53 -11.95 14.76
CA GLN A 36 7.88 -10.88 13.82
C GLN A 36 8.83 -11.33 12.70
N LYS A 37 9.79 -12.21 13.01
CA LYS A 37 10.76 -12.73 12.03
C LYS A 37 10.10 -13.60 10.95
N GLU A 38 9.17 -14.47 11.35
CA GLU A 38 8.43 -15.35 10.44
C GLU A 38 7.43 -14.54 9.60
N PHE A 39 6.77 -13.57 10.23
CA PHE A 39 5.89 -12.61 9.56
C PHE A 39 6.64 -11.84 8.45
N LEU A 40 7.79 -11.23 8.77
CA LEU A 40 8.60 -10.50 7.78
C LEU A 40 9.05 -11.42 6.63
N ARG A 41 9.40 -12.68 6.92
CA ARG A 41 9.76 -13.66 5.91
C ARG A 41 8.59 -13.98 4.96
N GLY A 42 7.38 -14.06 5.49
CA GLY A 42 6.15 -14.24 4.72
C GLY A 42 5.83 -13.04 3.80
N LEU A 43 6.15 -11.81 4.23
CA LEU A 43 5.95 -10.63 3.39
C LEU A 43 6.94 -10.53 2.22
N MET A 44 8.19 -10.99 2.39
CA MET A 44 9.26 -10.77 1.40
C MET A 44 9.00 -11.39 0.01
N ASN A 45 8.12 -12.38 -0.10
CA ASN A 45 7.76 -13.03 -1.38
C ASN A 45 6.26 -12.98 -1.68
N ASN A 46 5.52 -12.11 -1.00
CA ASN A 46 4.08 -12.07 -1.16
C ASN A 46 3.71 -11.27 -2.44
N LYS A 47 3.10 -11.95 -3.41
CA LYS A 47 2.71 -11.36 -4.69
C LYS A 47 1.69 -10.25 -4.51
N ASP A 48 0.75 -10.40 -3.57
CA ASP A 48 -0.26 -9.40 -3.28
C ASP A 48 0.36 -8.08 -2.80
N VAL A 49 1.45 -8.14 -2.03
CA VAL A 49 2.19 -6.94 -1.59
C VAL A 49 2.85 -6.24 -2.79
N MET A 50 3.41 -6.99 -3.74
CA MET A 50 4.01 -6.42 -4.95
C MET A 50 2.95 -5.80 -5.87
N GLU A 51 1.80 -6.45 -6.04
CA GLU A 51 0.69 -5.90 -6.83
C GLU A 51 0.12 -4.64 -6.20
N LEU A 52 -0.16 -4.67 -4.88
CA LEU A 52 -0.64 -3.50 -4.15
C LEU A 52 0.33 -2.33 -4.27
N ARG A 53 1.65 -2.61 -4.15
CA ARG A 53 2.68 -1.61 -4.34
C ARG A 53 2.60 -0.97 -5.73
N ASN A 54 2.53 -1.76 -6.79
CA ASN A 54 2.42 -1.25 -8.16
C ASN A 54 1.18 -0.37 -8.35
N GLN A 55 0.04 -0.77 -7.78
CA GLN A 55 -1.19 0.02 -7.84
C GLN A 55 -1.05 1.35 -7.09
N VAL A 56 -0.43 1.36 -5.91
CA VAL A 56 -0.21 2.58 -5.13
C VAL A 56 0.81 3.50 -5.81
N GLU A 57 1.89 2.96 -6.39
CA GLU A 57 2.87 3.74 -7.15
C GLU A 57 2.21 4.36 -8.39
N ALA A 58 1.45 3.58 -9.17
CA ALA A 58 0.68 4.10 -10.31
C ALA A 58 -0.31 5.19 -9.89
N PHE A 59 -1.04 4.99 -8.79
CA PHE A 59 -1.96 5.99 -8.26
C PHE A 59 -1.21 7.28 -7.87
N ALA A 60 -0.13 7.15 -7.10
CA ALA A 60 0.65 8.27 -6.60
C ALA A 60 1.38 9.05 -7.70
N SER A 61 1.72 8.41 -8.83
CA SER A 61 2.34 9.06 -10.00
C SER A 61 1.39 9.99 -10.76
N GLN A 62 0.07 9.87 -10.57
CA GLN A 62 -0.91 10.77 -11.21
C GLN A 62 -0.91 12.17 -10.59
N PHE A 63 -0.38 12.32 -9.38
CA PHE A 63 -0.35 13.59 -8.67
C PHE A 63 0.99 14.29 -8.85
N ALA A 64 1.00 15.59 -9.10
CA ALA A 64 2.23 16.36 -9.18
C ALA A 64 3.00 16.33 -7.84
N MET A 65 4.32 16.43 -7.90
CA MET A 65 5.17 16.50 -6.70
C MET A 65 5.70 17.94 -6.54
N PRO A 66 5.19 18.71 -5.56
CA PRO A 66 5.59 20.10 -5.42
C PRO A 66 7.05 20.20 -4.97
N GLY A 67 7.80 21.14 -5.56
CA GLY A 67 9.21 21.38 -5.23
C GLY A 67 10.21 20.63 -6.10
N PHE A 68 9.74 19.80 -7.03
CA PHE A 68 10.55 19.17 -8.07
C PHE A 68 9.85 19.34 -9.43
N ASP A 69 10.64 19.59 -10.47
CA ASP A 69 10.19 19.52 -11.86
C ASP A 69 10.26 18.04 -12.26
N VAL A 70 9.17 17.29 -12.02
CA VAL A 70 9.00 15.89 -12.40
C VAL A 70 7.71 15.77 -13.19
#